data_AF-A0A1L7UNL9-F1
#
_entry.id   AF-A0A1L7UNL9-F1
#
_cell.length_a   1.000
_cell.length_b   1.000
_cell.length_c   1.000
_cell.angle_alpha   90.00
_cell.angle_beta   90.00
_cell.angle_gamma   90.00
#
_symmetry.space_group_name_H-M   'P 1'
#
loop_
_entity.id
_entity.type
_entity.pdbx_description
1 polymer ?
#
loop_
_entity_poly.entity_id
_entity_poly.type
_entity_poly.pdbx_seq_one_letter_code
_entity_poly.pdbx_strand_id
1 'polypeptide(L)'
;MSLSSVNESIREISDNCWVIGGKILLTRAESPFRNPSWSDGKGSFYNISEAASPVPPSQPLSATSCIRKVYDAGGVSAVWVVGDAICKVKVLDPHPTREHITLQYLHNKQHLSFSVPKVYYHTEYDNRYYIIQSRLGGDILSSVWSTADEITKQQYVTRVVDICQELAMWHADNICGVDGEHLSDHFLTGYGLLKDCSPANLLRNCKELGMDCSKFHFYHCDLGPGNIIVDTSDSSLGLIDWETAGFVPREWIRTKFCVSDGLNLPVHNHDSRVDWRRRVQRRLDMEGFPEIADNWIT
;
A
#
# COMPACT_ATOMS: atom_id res chain seq x y z
N MET A 1 -2.96 30.98 -2.41
CA MET A 1 -4.25 30.26 -2.32
C MET A 1 -4.02 29.12 -1.36
N SER A 2 -4.87 28.90 -0.35
CA SER A 2 -4.74 27.69 0.45
C SER A 2 -4.95 26.51 -0.50
N LEU A 3 -4.04 25.54 -0.47
CA LEU A 3 -4.28 24.29 -1.18
C LEU A 3 -5.58 23.70 -0.62
N SER A 4 -6.47 23.21 -1.48
CA SER A 4 -7.69 22.50 -1.06
C SER A 4 -7.32 21.30 -0.19
N SER A 5 -8.25 20.63 0.49
CA SER A 5 -7.86 19.40 1.20
C SER A 5 -7.34 18.34 0.21
N VAL A 6 -6.46 17.41 0.63
CA VAL A 6 -6.13 16.21 -0.19
C VAL A 6 -7.42 15.48 -0.59
N ASN A 7 -8.41 15.50 0.31
CA ASN A 7 -9.72 14.89 0.12
C ASN A 7 -10.56 15.49 -1.02
N GLU A 8 -10.16 16.65 -1.53
CA GLU A 8 -10.81 17.39 -2.61
C GLU A 8 -9.92 17.44 -3.86
N SER A 9 -8.93 16.54 -3.96
CA SER A 9 -7.98 16.52 -5.07
C SER A 9 -8.62 16.20 -6.41
N ILE A 10 -9.74 15.46 -6.45
CA ILE A 10 -10.48 15.17 -7.68
C ILE A 10 -11.72 16.06 -7.74
N ARG A 11 -11.88 16.79 -8.84
CA ARG A 11 -13.03 17.66 -9.11
C ARG A 11 -13.63 17.33 -10.47
N GLU A 12 -14.95 17.47 -10.55
CA GLU A 12 -15.76 17.17 -11.74
C GLU A 12 -15.89 18.42 -12.61
N ILE A 13 -15.54 18.28 -13.90
CA ILE A 13 -15.74 19.31 -14.93
C ILE A 13 -17.02 19.00 -15.72
N SER A 14 -17.22 17.73 -16.09
CA SER A 14 -18.42 17.19 -16.72
C SER A 14 -18.54 15.69 -16.47
N ASP A 15 -19.62 15.05 -16.96
CA ASP A 15 -19.88 13.61 -16.77
C ASP A 15 -18.78 12.67 -17.29
N ASN A 16 -17.91 13.16 -18.17
CA ASN A 16 -16.80 12.39 -18.75
C ASN A 16 -15.44 13.07 -18.55
N CYS A 17 -15.36 14.10 -17.70
CA CYS A 17 -14.14 14.88 -17.53
C CYS A 17 -13.94 15.34 -16.08
N TRP A 18 -12.77 15.06 -15.53
CA TRP A 18 -12.37 15.42 -14.17
C TRP A 18 -10.99 16.05 -14.18
N VAL A 19 -10.70 16.85 -13.17
CA VAL A 19 -9.35 17.36 -12.90
C VAL A 19 -8.86 16.83 -11.56
N ILE A 20 -7.63 16.33 -11.55
CA ILE A 20 -6.94 15.83 -10.36
C ILE A 20 -5.80 16.80 -10.03
N GLY A 21 -5.79 17.33 -8.81
CA GLY A 21 -4.79 18.27 -8.30
C GLY A 21 -4.69 19.58 -9.08
N GLY A 22 -5.68 19.92 -9.91
CA GLY A 22 -5.65 21.13 -10.74
C GLY A 22 -4.69 21.05 -11.94
N LYS A 23 -3.98 19.95 -12.18
CA LYS A 23 -3.03 19.83 -13.31
C LYS A 23 -3.24 18.59 -14.18
N ILE A 24 -3.85 17.54 -13.63
CA ILE A 24 -4.07 16.28 -14.35
C ILE A 24 -5.50 16.26 -14.87
N LEU A 25 -5.68 16.30 -16.18
CA LEU A 25 -6.99 16.13 -16.82
C LEU A 25 -7.26 14.65 -17.07
N LEU A 26 -8.37 14.17 -16.55
CA LEU A 26 -8.84 12.80 -16.73
C LEU A 26 -10.10 12.82 -17.61
N THR A 27 -10.06 12.12 -18.74
CA THR A 27 -11.18 12.06 -19.68
C THR A 27 -11.61 10.62 -19.93
N ARG A 28 -12.92 10.37 -19.87
CA ARG A 28 -13.53 9.08 -20.22
C ARG A 28 -14.03 9.12 -21.67
N ALA A 29 -13.68 8.13 -22.47
CA ALA A 29 -14.08 8.02 -23.88
C ALA A 29 -14.27 6.56 -24.32
N GLU A 30 -14.98 6.34 -25.42
CA GLU A 30 -15.29 4.99 -25.94
C GLU A 30 -14.06 4.21 -26.45
N SER A 31 -12.97 4.91 -26.76
CA SER A 31 -11.72 4.28 -27.21
C SER A 31 -10.53 4.96 -26.54
N PRO A 32 -9.45 4.21 -26.25
CA PRO A 32 -8.22 4.81 -25.77
C PRO A 32 -7.60 5.63 -26.91
N PHE A 33 -7.20 6.87 -26.62
CA PHE A 33 -6.60 7.75 -27.63
C PHE A 33 -5.29 8.39 -27.15
N ARG A 34 -4.90 8.17 -25.90
CA ARG A 34 -3.58 8.55 -25.35
C ARG A 34 -3.09 7.50 -24.36
N ASN A 35 -1.78 7.40 -24.22
CA ASN A 35 -1.15 6.68 -23.11
C ASN A 35 -0.72 7.66 -22.01
N PRO A 36 -0.87 7.30 -20.73
CA PRO A 36 -1.50 6.08 -20.24
C PRO A 36 -3.03 6.13 -20.36
N SER A 37 -3.64 4.97 -20.61
CA SER A 37 -5.10 4.76 -20.56
C SER A 37 -5.43 3.44 -19.88
N TRP A 38 -6.61 3.35 -19.25
CA TRP A 38 -7.11 2.09 -18.67
C TRP A 38 -8.63 1.99 -18.81
N SER A 39 -9.12 0.75 -18.73
CA SER A 39 -10.54 0.42 -18.84
C SER A 39 -11.35 1.00 -17.67
N ASP A 40 -12.58 1.39 -17.94
CA ASP A 40 -13.55 1.76 -16.91
C ASP A 40 -14.37 0.58 -16.36
N GLY A 41 -14.13 -0.62 -16.89
CA GLY A 41 -14.85 -1.86 -16.59
C GLY A 41 -16.20 -2.00 -17.32
N LYS A 42 -16.56 -1.05 -18.19
CA LYS A 42 -17.86 -0.94 -18.87
C LYS A 42 -17.74 -0.61 -20.36
N GLY A 43 -16.58 -0.89 -20.96
CA GLY A 43 -16.33 -0.71 -22.40
C GLY A 43 -15.87 0.70 -22.80
N SER A 44 -15.62 1.60 -21.84
CA SER A 44 -14.95 2.88 -22.09
C SER A 44 -13.57 2.92 -21.43
N PHE A 45 -12.82 3.98 -21.67
CA PHE A 45 -11.44 4.13 -21.23
C PHE A 45 -11.21 5.51 -20.62
N TYR A 46 -10.48 5.53 -19.52
CA TYR A 46 -9.91 6.75 -18.96
C TYR A 46 -8.58 7.05 -19.61
N ASN A 47 -8.34 8.33 -19.91
CA ASN A 47 -7.11 8.84 -20.50
C ASN A 47 -6.61 10.02 -19.67
N ILE A 48 -5.29 10.12 -19.51
CA ILE A 48 -4.65 11.24 -18.81
C ILE A 48 -4.06 12.24 -19.82
N SER A 49 -4.23 13.53 -19.51
CA SER A 49 -3.51 14.63 -20.16
C SER A 49 -3.27 15.77 -19.18
N GLU A 50 -2.59 16.83 -19.62
CA GLU A 50 -2.42 18.04 -18.81
C GLU A 50 -3.68 18.92 -18.89
N ALA A 51 -4.10 19.46 -17.75
CA ALA A 51 -5.20 20.41 -17.69
C ALA A 51 -4.80 21.75 -18.31
N ALA A 52 -5.77 22.42 -18.96
CA ALA A 52 -5.54 23.77 -19.47
C ALA A 52 -5.22 24.76 -18.35
N SER A 53 -4.54 25.85 -18.71
CA SER A 53 -4.31 26.99 -17.82
C SER A 53 -5.03 28.24 -18.38
N PRO A 54 -6.03 28.79 -17.68
CA PRO A 54 -6.56 28.37 -16.38
C PRO A 54 -7.34 27.05 -16.44
N VAL A 55 -7.42 26.35 -15.31
CA VAL A 55 -8.20 25.11 -15.18
C VAL A 55 -9.68 25.40 -15.44
N PRO A 56 -10.39 24.56 -16.21
CA PRO A 56 -11.82 24.72 -16.42
C PRO A 56 -12.61 24.80 -15.10
N PRO A 57 -13.74 25.53 -15.06
CA PRO A 57 -14.64 25.51 -13.91
C PRO A 57 -14.98 24.07 -13.50
N SER A 58 -14.86 23.77 -12.21
CA SER A 58 -15.07 22.43 -11.68
C SER A 58 -15.72 22.46 -10.30
N GLN A 59 -16.45 21.40 -9.98
CA GLN A 59 -17.16 21.22 -8.71
C GLN A 59 -16.64 19.98 -7.96
N PRO A 60 -16.90 19.84 -6.65
CA PRO A 60 -16.65 18.59 -5.94
C PRO A 60 -17.33 17.41 -6.65
N LEU A 61 -16.78 16.20 -6.49
CA LEU A 61 -17.39 14.99 -7.05
C LEU A 61 -18.86 14.86 -6.61
N SER A 62 -19.76 14.72 -7.59
CA SER A 62 -21.17 14.45 -7.31
C SER A 62 -21.37 13.05 -6.71
N ALA A 63 -22.47 12.86 -5.97
CA ALA A 63 -22.82 11.55 -5.41
C ALA A 63 -23.09 10.48 -6.49
N THR A 64 -23.37 10.91 -7.73
CA THR A 64 -23.60 10.06 -8.90
C THR A 64 -22.35 9.83 -9.73
N SER A 65 -21.21 10.42 -9.36
CA SER A 65 -19.97 10.29 -10.12
C SER A 65 -19.50 8.83 -10.16
N CYS A 66 -18.95 8.41 -11.30
CA CYS A 66 -18.37 7.08 -11.45
C CYS A 66 -17.06 6.91 -10.68
N ILE A 67 -16.39 8.02 -10.30
CA ILE A 67 -15.21 8.03 -9.45
C ILE A 67 -15.64 8.03 -8.00
N ARG A 68 -15.21 7.02 -7.23
CA ARG A 68 -15.61 6.84 -5.83
C ARG A 68 -14.40 6.89 -4.92
N LYS A 69 -14.46 7.74 -3.89
CA LYS A 69 -13.48 7.70 -2.79
C LYS A 69 -13.72 6.44 -1.97
N VAL A 70 -12.66 5.66 -1.74
CA VAL A 70 -12.70 4.41 -0.98
C VAL A 70 -11.88 4.46 0.31
N TYR A 71 -10.99 5.44 0.45
CA TYR A 71 -10.23 5.68 1.67
C TYR A 71 -9.91 7.16 1.85
N ASP A 72 -9.85 7.59 3.12
CA ASP A 72 -9.59 8.96 3.55
C ASP A 72 -8.92 8.92 4.93
N ALA A 73 -7.73 9.51 5.04
CA ALA A 73 -6.98 9.65 6.28
C ALA A 73 -7.01 11.09 6.81
N GLY A 74 -8.18 11.72 6.89
CA GLY A 74 -8.33 13.03 7.52
C GLY A 74 -7.58 14.15 6.78
N GLY A 75 -7.47 14.04 5.46
CA GLY A 75 -6.88 15.08 4.60
C GLY A 75 -5.38 14.97 4.37
N VAL A 76 -4.70 13.92 4.87
CA VAL A 76 -3.29 13.65 4.52
C VAL A 76 -3.11 12.62 3.40
N SER A 77 -4.07 11.71 3.24
CA SER A 77 -4.09 10.70 2.17
C SER A 77 -5.53 10.40 1.79
N ALA A 78 -5.78 10.21 0.50
CA ALA A 78 -7.08 9.77 -0.01
C ALA A 78 -6.91 8.88 -1.24
N VAL A 79 -7.82 7.92 -1.38
CA VAL A 79 -7.79 6.92 -2.45
C VAL A 79 -9.14 6.85 -3.13
N TRP A 80 -9.13 6.84 -4.46
CA TRP A 80 -10.30 6.72 -5.31
C TRP A 80 -10.20 5.53 -6.25
N VAL A 81 -11.32 4.86 -6.46
CA VAL A 81 -11.52 3.94 -7.57
C VAL A 81 -11.93 4.74 -8.81
N VAL A 82 -11.18 4.56 -9.89
CA VAL A 82 -11.39 5.22 -11.19
C VAL A 82 -11.43 4.11 -12.25
N GLY A 83 -12.58 3.46 -12.42
CA GLY A 83 -12.68 2.28 -13.27
C GLY A 83 -11.82 1.12 -12.76
N ASP A 84 -10.98 0.58 -13.64
CA ASP A 84 -10.01 -0.48 -13.31
C ASP A 84 -8.67 0.05 -12.77
N ALA A 85 -8.65 1.30 -12.28
CA ALA A 85 -7.50 1.89 -11.61
C ALA A 85 -7.83 2.40 -10.20
N ILE A 86 -6.77 2.58 -9.43
CA ILE A 86 -6.75 3.28 -8.15
C ILE A 86 -5.96 4.57 -8.34
N CYS A 87 -6.54 5.69 -7.94
CA CYS A 87 -5.84 6.97 -7.80
C CYS A 87 -5.60 7.24 -6.31
N LYS A 88 -4.34 7.36 -5.90
CA LYS A 88 -3.98 7.81 -4.55
C LYS A 88 -3.40 9.21 -4.62
N VAL A 89 -3.80 10.06 -3.69
CA VAL A 89 -3.19 11.37 -3.48
C VAL A 89 -2.84 11.50 -2.01
N LYS A 90 -1.60 11.90 -1.72
CA LYS A 90 -1.14 12.12 -0.35
C LYS A 90 -0.32 13.39 -0.23
N VAL A 91 -0.25 13.95 0.98
CA VAL A 91 0.73 14.97 1.32
C VAL A 91 2.12 14.41 1.09
N LEU A 92 2.99 15.22 0.50
CA LEU A 92 4.34 14.82 0.18
C LEU A 92 5.20 14.78 1.45
N ASP A 93 5.65 13.59 1.83
CA ASP A 93 6.78 13.40 2.74
C ASP A 93 8.05 13.32 1.88
N PRO A 94 9.03 14.22 1.99
CA PRO A 94 10.16 14.27 1.07
C PRO A 94 11.10 13.06 1.13
N HIS A 95 11.09 12.26 2.20
CA HIS A 95 12.16 11.28 2.45
C HIS A 95 11.86 9.83 2.06
N PRO A 96 10.65 9.27 2.28
CA PRO A 96 10.41 7.86 2.02
C PRO A 96 10.48 7.50 0.53
N THR A 97 11.04 6.32 0.26
CA THR A 97 10.97 5.69 -1.06
C THR A 97 9.52 5.67 -1.55
N ARG A 98 9.31 6.11 -2.78
CA ARG A 98 7.96 6.23 -3.34
C ARG A 98 7.41 4.87 -3.74
N GLU A 99 6.09 4.68 -3.57
CA GLU A 99 5.41 3.44 -3.96
C GLU A 99 5.69 3.05 -5.42
N HIS A 100 5.79 4.03 -6.34
CA HIS A 100 6.10 3.73 -7.74
C HIS A 100 7.50 3.14 -7.96
N ILE A 101 8.49 3.54 -7.13
CA ILE A 101 9.85 2.99 -7.16
C ILE A 101 9.85 1.56 -6.63
N THR A 102 9.16 1.32 -5.51
CA THR A 102 8.99 -0.04 -4.96
C THR A 102 8.28 -0.97 -5.94
N LEU A 103 7.19 -0.52 -6.58
CA LEU A 103 6.48 -1.31 -7.58
C LEU A 103 7.36 -1.59 -8.80
N GLN A 104 8.16 -0.61 -9.27
CA GLN A 104 9.11 -0.84 -10.34
C GLN A 104 10.16 -1.90 -9.95
N TYR A 105 10.69 -1.84 -8.72
CA TYR A 105 11.61 -2.84 -8.18
C TYR A 105 10.98 -4.25 -8.18
N LEU A 106 9.71 -4.38 -7.82
CA LEU A 106 8.96 -5.65 -7.82
C LEU A 106 8.70 -6.18 -9.24
N HIS A 107 8.28 -5.32 -10.17
CA HIS A 107 8.08 -5.70 -11.59
C HIS A 107 9.38 -6.19 -12.26
N ASN A 108 10.54 -5.76 -11.76
CA ASN A 108 11.85 -6.23 -12.24
C ASN A 108 12.27 -7.58 -11.64
N LYS A 109 11.50 -8.17 -10.71
CA LYS A 109 11.75 -9.51 -10.17
C LYS A 109 11.22 -10.57 -11.13
N GLN A 110 12.02 -11.62 -11.33
CA GLN A 110 11.58 -12.78 -12.11
C GLN A 110 10.62 -13.61 -11.23
N HIS A 111 9.42 -13.89 -11.76
CA HIS A 111 8.45 -14.84 -11.19
C HIS A 111 7.99 -14.56 -9.76
N LEU A 112 7.27 -13.46 -9.54
CA LEU A 112 6.53 -13.27 -8.29
C LEU A 112 5.42 -14.31 -8.14
N SER A 113 5.26 -14.91 -6.95
CA SER A 113 4.14 -15.85 -6.68
C SER A 113 2.81 -15.16 -6.36
N PHE A 114 2.75 -13.84 -6.50
CA PHE A 114 1.63 -12.95 -6.21
C PHE A 114 1.58 -11.78 -7.20
N SER A 115 0.42 -11.13 -7.31
CA SER A 115 0.24 -9.97 -8.17
C SER A 115 0.53 -8.66 -7.44
N VAL A 116 1.07 -7.67 -8.17
CA VAL A 116 1.28 -6.30 -7.67
C VAL A 116 0.69 -5.27 -8.65
N PRO A 117 0.26 -4.08 -8.18
CA PRO A 117 -0.24 -3.04 -9.06
C PRO A 117 0.78 -2.62 -10.13
N LYS A 118 0.30 -2.38 -11.35
CA LYS A 118 1.05 -1.70 -12.41
C LYS A 118 0.82 -0.19 -12.31
N VAL A 119 1.89 0.58 -12.24
CA VAL A 119 1.81 2.05 -12.25
C VAL A 119 1.46 2.53 -13.66
N TYR A 120 0.39 3.33 -13.77
CA TYR A 120 0.02 4.01 -15.02
C TYR A 120 0.60 5.42 -15.07
N TYR A 121 0.58 6.14 -13.96
CA TYR A 121 1.04 7.52 -13.89
C TYR A 121 1.43 7.88 -12.45
N HIS A 122 2.44 8.72 -12.29
CA HIS A 122 2.75 9.35 -11.01
C HIS A 122 3.35 10.75 -11.24
N THR A 123 3.20 11.63 -10.26
CA THR A 123 3.79 12.98 -10.31
C THR A 123 3.81 13.60 -8.91
N GLU A 124 4.63 14.63 -8.74
CA GLU A 124 4.78 15.39 -7.50
C GLU A 124 4.68 16.88 -7.81
N TYR A 125 3.75 17.56 -7.17
CA TYR A 125 3.63 19.02 -7.22
C TYR A 125 2.74 19.51 -6.08
N ASP A 126 2.84 20.80 -5.76
CA ASP A 126 2.00 21.46 -4.76
C ASP A 126 1.96 20.71 -3.41
N ASN A 127 3.13 20.21 -2.99
CA ASN A 127 3.34 19.42 -1.78
C ASN A 127 2.48 18.14 -1.69
N ARG A 128 2.21 17.51 -2.84
CA ARG A 128 1.49 16.25 -2.94
C ARG A 128 2.19 15.26 -3.85
N TYR A 129 2.04 13.99 -3.51
CA TYR A 129 2.36 12.86 -4.36
C TYR A 129 1.07 12.28 -4.92
N TYR A 130 1.05 12.07 -6.24
CA TYR A 130 -0.04 11.45 -6.98
C TYR A 130 0.46 10.16 -7.60
N ILE A 131 -0.30 9.08 -7.44
CA ILE A 131 -0.07 7.81 -8.15
C ILE A 131 -1.39 7.27 -8.66
N ILE A 132 -1.39 6.82 -9.91
CA ILE A 132 -2.49 6.12 -10.55
C ILE A 132 -1.94 4.77 -10.98
N GLN A 133 -2.56 3.70 -10.50
CA GLN A 133 -2.11 2.31 -10.70
C GLN A 133 -3.28 1.37 -10.96
N SER A 134 -3.02 0.21 -11.56
CA SER A 134 -4.05 -0.80 -11.80
C SER A 134 -4.70 -1.25 -10.50
N ARG A 135 -6.01 -1.46 -10.54
CA ARG A 135 -6.73 -2.17 -9.48
C ARG A 135 -6.54 -3.68 -9.68
N LEU A 136 -6.15 -4.39 -8.63
CA LEU A 136 -6.10 -5.86 -8.68
C LEU A 136 -7.52 -6.44 -8.60
N GLY A 137 -7.76 -7.55 -9.31
CA GLY A 137 -9.02 -8.30 -9.25
C GLY A 137 -9.09 -9.17 -8.01
N GLY A 138 -10.29 -9.40 -7.49
CA GLY A 138 -10.55 -10.16 -6.27
C GLY A 138 -11.13 -9.30 -5.14
N ASP A 139 -11.32 -9.94 -3.99
CA ASP A 139 -11.86 -9.34 -2.78
C ASP A 139 -10.75 -9.02 -1.78
N ILE A 140 -10.98 -8.03 -0.92
CA ILE A 140 -10.03 -7.72 0.16
C ILE A 140 -10.13 -8.83 1.21
N LEU A 141 -8.99 -9.35 1.70
CA LEU A 141 -8.95 -10.44 2.67
C LEU A 141 -9.81 -10.12 3.90
N SER A 142 -9.73 -8.89 4.42
CA SER A 142 -10.53 -8.48 5.58
C SER A 142 -12.04 -8.58 5.38
N SER A 143 -12.54 -8.41 4.13
CA SER A 143 -13.98 -8.51 3.86
C SER A 143 -14.50 -9.94 3.78
N VAL A 144 -13.64 -10.91 3.47
CA VAL A 144 -14.04 -12.32 3.31
C VAL A 144 -13.60 -13.21 4.48
N TRP A 145 -12.75 -12.70 5.37
CA TRP A 145 -12.16 -13.48 6.47
C TRP A 145 -13.20 -14.10 7.41
N SER A 146 -14.25 -13.35 7.75
CA SER A 146 -15.29 -13.80 8.69
C SER A 146 -16.16 -14.91 8.13
N THR A 147 -16.31 -14.97 6.81
CA THR A 147 -17.13 -15.98 6.09
C THR A 147 -16.31 -17.16 5.60
N ALA A 148 -14.98 -17.05 5.56
CA ALA A 148 -14.09 -18.14 5.16
C ALA A 148 -14.12 -19.29 6.19
N ASP A 149 -14.11 -20.53 5.70
CA ASP A 149 -13.93 -21.69 6.56
C ASP A 149 -12.47 -21.82 7.05
N GLU A 150 -12.23 -22.72 8.01
CA GLU A 150 -10.91 -22.85 8.63
C GLU A 150 -9.84 -23.37 7.65
N ILE A 151 -10.22 -24.18 6.66
CA ILE A 151 -9.30 -24.67 5.63
C ILE A 151 -8.82 -23.48 4.77
N THR A 152 -9.76 -22.65 4.33
CA THR A 152 -9.50 -21.47 3.50
C THR A 152 -8.65 -20.45 4.26
N LYS A 153 -8.97 -20.16 5.53
CA LYS A 153 -8.13 -19.28 6.37
C LYS A 153 -6.71 -19.81 6.48
N GLN A 154 -6.55 -21.12 6.70
CA GLN A 154 -5.23 -21.73 6.79
C GLN A 154 -4.47 -21.65 5.46
N GLN A 155 -5.15 -21.81 4.33
CA GLN A 155 -4.57 -21.63 3.00
C GLN A 155 -4.07 -20.20 2.79
N TYR A 156 -4.87 -19.17 3.12
CA TYR A 156 -4.44 -17.78 3.02
C TYR A 156 -3.24 -17.46 3.92
N VAL A 157 -3.24 -17.96 5.16
CA VAL A 157 -2.12 -17.81 6.08
C VAL A 157 -0.85 -18.45 5.51
N THR A 158 -0.95 -19.68 5.00
CA THR A 158 0.20 -20.35 4.38
C THR A 158 0.71 -19.56 3.18
N ARG A 159 -0.16 -19.13 2.26
CA ARG A 159 0.25 -18.37 1.08
C ARG A 159 0.92 -17.04 1.42
N VAL A 160 0.44 -16.31 2.44
CA VAL A 160 1.10 -15.08 2.88
C VAL A 160 2.45 -15.35 3.52
N VAL A 161 2.61 -16.45 4.27
CA VAL A 161 3.92 -16.82 4.82
C VAL A 161 4.89 -17.24 3.72
N ASP A 162 4.44 -17.97 2.70
CA ASP A 162 5.26 -18.28 1.52
C ASP A 162 5.76 -16.99 0.84
N ILE A 163 4.89 -15.98 0.71
CA ILE A 163 5.27 -14.67 0.17
C ILE A 163 6.28 -13.98 1.08
N CYS A 164 6.10 -13.99 2.41
CA CYS A 164 7.10 -13.45 3.35
C CYS A 164 8.47 -14.13 3.18
N GLN A 165 8.50 -15.45 2.94
CA GLN A 165 9.74 -16.17 2.64
C GLN A 165 10.34 -15.72 1.31
N GLU A 166 9.54 -15.62 0.26
CA GLU A 166 9.95 -15.16 -1.07
C GLU A 166 10.57 -13.76 -1.02
N LEU A 167 9.88 -12.80 -0.38
CA LEU A 167 10.37 -11.43 -0.21
C LEU A 167 11.67 -11.39 0.59
N ALA A 168 11.76 -12.17 1.67
CA ALA A 168 12.93 -12.22 2.54
C ALA A 168 14.18 -12.81 1.86
N MET A 169 14.07 -13.40 0.66
CA MET A 169 15.21 -13.83 -0.14
C MET A 169 15.98 -12.66 -0.76
N TRP A 170 15.40 -11.46 -0.83
CA TRP A 170 16.09 -10.28 -1.33
C TRP A 170 16.70 -9.51 -0.15
N HIS A 171 17.98 -9.17 -0.30
CA HIS A 171 18.80 -8.65 0.79
C HIS A 171 19.40 -7.29 0.46
N ALA A 172 19.69 -6.53 1.50
CA ALA A 172 20.52 -5.33 1.45
C ALA A 172 21.43 -5.26 2.68
N ASP A 173 22.47 -4.44 2.58
CA ASP A 173 23.43 -4.20 3.67
C ASP A 173 22.96 -3.13 4.65
N ASN A 174 21.88 -2.42 4.33
CA ASN A 174 21.34 -1.30 5.12
C ASN A 174 19.83 -1.43 5.31
N ILE A 175 19.34 -0.83 6.39
CA ILE A 175 17.91 -0.60 6.63
C ILE A 175 17.44 0.63 5.83
N CYS A 176 16.71 0.39 4.75
CA CYS A 176 16.30 1.43 3.81
C CYS A 176 15.15 0.94 2.91
N GLY A 177 14.58 1.83 2.10
CA GLY A 177 13.77 1.41 0.97
C GLY A 177 14.61 0.90 -0.21
N VAL A 178 13.95 0.52 -1.31
CA VAL A 178 14.61 -0.21 -2.42
C VAL A 178 15.63 0.62 -3.21
N ASP A 179 15.56 1.94 -3.11
CA ASP A 179 16.48 2.91 -3.73
C ASP A 179 17.53 3.45 -2.75
N GLY A 180 17.58 2.93 -1.52
CA GLY A 180 18.48 3.39 -0.47
C GLY A 180 17.94 4.56 0.36
N GLU A 181 16.78 5.11 0.01
CA GLU A 181 16.11 6.16 0.77
C GLU A 181 15.40 5.61 2.01
N HIS A 182 14.59 6.44 2.67
CA HIS A 182 13.96 6.08 3.93
C HIS A 182 12.86 5.04 3.71
N LEU A 183 12.76 4.05 4.60
CA LEU A 183 11.53 3.28 4.75
C LEU A 183 10.60 4.04 5.72
N SER A 184 9.28 3.89 5.63
CA SER A 184 8.32 4.67 6.43
C SER A 184 7.66 3.90 7.58
N ASP A 185 8.27 2.82 8.07
CA ASP A 185 7.70 2.03 9.17
C ASP A 185 7.88 2.72 10.54
N HIS A 186 6.87 3.48 10.94
CA HIS A 186 6.84 4.20 12.22
C HIS A 186 6.82 3.31 13.47
N PHE A 187 6.62 1.99 13.35
CA PHE A 187 6.74 1.08 14.50
C PHE A 187 8.21 0.80 14.86
N LEU A 188 9.15 1.05 13.95
CA LEU A 188 10.60 0.96 14.20
C LEU A 188 11.19 2.23 14.83
N THR A 189 10.39 3.28 15.05
CA THR A 189 10.86 4.54 15.65
C THR A 189 10.68 4.62 17.17
N GLY A 190 10.23 3.53 17.82
CA GLY A 190 9.88 3.50 19.25
C GLY A 190 8.55 4.19 19.59
N TYR A 191 7.93 3.75 20.68
CA TYR A 191 6.69 4.34 21.19
C TYR A 191 6.96 5.67 21.89
N GLY A 192 6.17 6.71 21.58
CA GLY A 192 6.30 8.04 22.21
C GLY A 192 7.50 8.89 21.79
N LEU A 193 8.39 8.38 20.93
CA LEU A 193 9.52 9.11 20.38
C LEU A 193 9.15 9.91 19.12
N LEU A 194 10.02 10.86 18.75
CA LEU A 194 9.93 11.57 17.48
C LEU A 194 9.94 10.55 16.34
N LYS A 195 8.98 10.66 15.41
CA LYS A 195 8.87 9.80 14.23
C LYS A 195 9.95 10.17 13.20
N ASP A 196 11.16 9.71 13.44
CA ASP A 196 12.30 9.80 12.51
C ASP A 196 12.57 8.42 11.91
N CYS A 197 12.27 8.26 10.62
CA CYS A 197 12.53 7.02 9.90
C CYS A 197 13.84 7.05 9.09
N SER A 198 14.80 7.91 9.45
CA SER A 198 16.12 7.90 8.84
C SER A 198 16.80 6.54 9.01
N PRO A 199 17.52 6.03 7.98
CA PRO A 199 18.24 4.76 8.06
C PRO A 199 19.12 4.65 9.31
N ALA A 200 19.80 5.73 9.70
CA ALA A 200 20.63 5.77 10.89
C ALA A 200 19.83 5.62 12.20
N ASN A 201 18.67 6.29 12.31
CA ASN A 201 17.81 6.17 13.48
C ASN A 201 17.20 4.77 13.57
N LEU A 202 16.67 4.25 12.46
CA LEU A 202 16.07 2.92 12.42
C LEU A 202 17.11 1.84 12.75
N LEU A 203 18.33 1.95 12.22
CA LEU A 203 19.43 1.04 12.56
C LEU A 203 19.75 1.05 14.06
N ARG A 204 19.82 2.24 14.66
CA ARG A 204 20.05 2.39 16.10
C ARG A 204 18.94 1.71 16.91
N ASN A 205 17.68 2.02 16.61
CA ASN A 205 16.55 1.47 17.35
C ASN A 205 16.48 -0.05 17.22
N CYS A 206 16.74 -0.59 16.03
CA CYS A 206 16.79 -2.03 15.83
C CYS A 206 17.87 -2.71 16.68
N LYS A 207 19.05 -2.11 16.79
CA LYS A 207 20.13 -2.60 17.67
C LYS A 207 19.76 -2.50 19.15
N GLU A 208 19.12 -1.41 19.56
CA GLU A 208 18.66 -1.21 20.94
C GLU A 208 17.58 -2.23 21.33
N LEU A 209 16.71 -2.61 20.39
CA LEU A 209 15.71 -3.68 20.55
C LEU A 209 16.34 -5.10 20.55
N GLY A 210 17.63 -5.21 20.22
CA GLY A 210 18.36 -6.49 20.19
C GLY A 210 18.21 -7.30 18.90
N MET A 211 17.79 -6.69 17.79
CA MET A 211 17.71 -7.37 16.50
C MET A 211 19.07 -7.52 15.83
N ASP A 212 19.27 -8.62 15.09
CA ASP A 212 20.45 -8.77 14.25
C ASP A 212 20.39 -7.82 13.03
N CYS A 213 21.25 -6.82 13.06
CA CYS A 213 21.39 -5.82 12.01
C CYS A 213 22.59 -6.09 11.08
N SER A 214 23.08 -7.34 11.01
CA SER A 214 24.15 -7.74 10.09
C SER A 214 23.68 -7.94 8.65
N LYS A 215 22.37 -8.18 8.45
CA LYS A 215 21.75 -8.38 7.14
C LYS A 215 20.30 -7.91 7.17
N PHE A 216 19.85 -7.26 6.11
CA PHE A 216 18.48 -6.78 6.00
C PHE A 216 17.73 -7.52 4.89
N HIS A 217 16.46 -7.78 5.13
CA HIS A 217 15.57 -8.58 4.29
C HIS A 217 14.42 -7.72 3.78
N PHE A 218 14.10 -7.84 2.50
CA PHE A 218 12.99 -7.10 1.93
C PHE A 218 11.65 -7.59 2.51
N TYR A 219 10.83 -6.66 2.97
CA TYR A 219 9.54 -6.93 3.59
C TYR A 219 8.56 -5.79 3.29
N HIS A 220 7.27 -6.14 3.16
CA HIS A 220 6.20 -5.17 2.87
C HIS A 220 5.99 -4.14 3.99
N CYS A 221 6.27 -4.51 5.24
CA CYS A 221 6.10 -3.66 6.44
C CYS A 221 4.66 -3.20 6.76
N ASP A 222 3.67 -3.57 5.95
CA ASP A 222 2.24 -3.29 6.20
C ASP A 222 1.32 -4.37 5.61
N LEU A 223 1.62 -5.64 5.92
CA LEU A 223 0.91 -6.82 5.41
C LEU A 223 -0.42 -7.08 6.14
N GLY A 224 -1.22 -6.02 6.28
CA GLY A 224 -2.53 -6.07 6.93
C GLY A 224 -3.58 -6.74 6.04
N PRO A 225 -4.68 -7.24 6.62
CA PRO A 225 -5.72 -7.92 5.84
C PRO A 225 -6.46 -6.97 4.89
N GLY A 226 -6.30 -5.64 5.03
CA GLY A 226 -6.78 -4.64 4.07
C GLY A 226 -5.92 -4.51 2.80
N ASN A 227 -4.67 -4.97 2.85
CA ASN A 227 -3.67 -4.83 1.78
C ASN A 227 -3.47 -6.12 0.98
N ILE A 228 -4.28 -7.14 1.25
CA ILE A 228 -4.24 -8.44 0.58
C ILE A 228 -5.53 -8.60 -0.22
N ILE A 229 -5.40 -8.82 -1.51
CA ILE A 229 -6.47 -9.14 -2.44
C ILE A 229 -6.45 -10.65 -2.67
N VAL A 230 -7.59 -11.31 -2.50
CA VAL A 230 -7.75 -12.74 -2.74
C VAL A 230 -8.66 -12.96 -3.93
N ASP A 231 -8.21 -13.79 -4.88
CA ASP A 231 -9.09 -14.34 -5.89
C ASP A 231 -9.56 -15.72 -5.40
N THR A 232 -10.85 -15.83 -5.07
CA THR A 232 -11.41 -17.08 -4.55
C THR A 232 -11.55 -18.17 -5.61
N SER A 233 -11.40 -17.84 -6.91
CA SER A 233 -11.55 -18.80 -8.00
C SER A 233 -10.32 -19.70 -8.17
N ASP A 234 -9.12 -19.15 -7.91
CA ASP A 234 -7.85 -19.85 -8.05
C ASP A 234 -6.93 -19.75 -6.83
N SER A 235 -7.41 -19.12 -5.75
CA SER A 235 -6.67 -18.85 -4.51
C SER A 235 -5.39 -18.02 -4.72
N SER A 236 -5.30 -17.27 -5.82
CA SER A 236 -4.19 -16.34 -6.05
C SER A 236 -4.28 -15.13 -5.12
N LEU A 237 -3.11 -14.58 -4.78
CA LEU A 237 -2.99 -13.41 -3.94
C LEU A 237 -2.44 -12.23 -4.72
N GLY A 238 -2.99 -11.06 -4.46
CA GLY A 238 -2.45 -9.76 -4.84
C GLY A 238 -2.10 -8.95 -3.60
N LEU A 239 -0.99 -8.22 -3.63
CA LEU A 239 -0.59 -7.33 -2.55
C LEU A 239 -0.58 -5.88 -3.03
N ILE A 240 -1.15 -4.98 -2.24
CA ILE A 240 -1.26 -3.55 -2.53
C ILE A 240 -0.63 -2.72 -1.41
N ASP A 241 -0.44 -1.43 -1.66
CA ASP A 241 0.05 -0.47 -0.66
C ASP A 241 1.52 -0.67 -0.24
N TRP A 242 2.38 -0.68 -1.27
CA TRP A 242 3.82 -0.93 -1.14
C TRP A 242 4.65 0.28 -0.66
N GLU A 243 3.99 1.32 -0.13
CA GLU A 243 4.67 2.57 0.23
C GLU A 243 5.57 2.47 1.46
N THR A 244 5.33 1.48 2.32
CA THR A 244 6.12 1.26 3.56
C THR A 244 7.18 0.16 3.40
N ALA A 245 7.21 -0.52 2.26
CA ALA A 245 8.11 -1.66 2.06
C ALA A 245 9.59 -1.25 1.99
N GLY A 246 10.45 -2.11 2.51
CA GLY A 246 11.88 -1.86 2.57
C GLY A 246 12.65 -3.05 3.13
N PHE A 247 13.95 -2.85 3.34
CA PHE A 247 14.86 -3.82 3.92
C PHE A 247 14.91 -3.64 5.45
N VAL A 248 14.58 -4.68 6.20
CA VAL A 248 14.47 -4.68 7.67
C VAL A 248 15.20 -5.89 8.29
N PRO A 249 15.55 -5.87 9.58
CA PRO A 249 16.04 -7.07 10.27
C PRO A 249 15.05 -8.23 10.15
N ARG A 250 15.56 -9.46 10.14
CA ARG A 250 14.73 -10.65 9.94
C ARG A 250 13.64 -10.80 11.02
N GLU A 251 13.97 -10.44 12.25
CA GLU A 251 13.09 -10.42 13.42
C GLU A 251 11.87 -9.52 13.19
N TRP A 252 12.03 -8.42 12.44
CA TRP A 252 10.96 -7.45 12.24
C TRP A 252 9.79 -8.03 11.46
N ILE A 253 10.06 -8.95 10.52
CA ILE A 253 9.05 -9.57 9.65
C ILE A 253 7.93 -10.22 10.47
N ARG A 254 8.30 -10.99 11.52
CA ARG A 254 7.32 -11.62 12.41
C ARG A 254 6.88 -10.68 13.53
N THR A 255 7.81 -9.91 14.11
CA THR A 255 7.51 -8.95 15.19
C THR A 255 6.38 -8.01 14.79
N LYS A 256 6.35 -7.55 13.53
CA LYS A 256 5.28 -6.67 13.03
C LYS A 256 3.89 -7.26 13.27
N PHE A 257 3.68 -8.57 13.03
CA PHE A 257 2.41 -9.27 13.30
C PHE A 257 2.08 -9.39 14.79
N CYS A 258 3.07 -9.31 15.68
CA CYS A 258 2.88 -9.31 17.12
C CYS A 258 2.43 -7.94 17.65
N VAL A 259 2.96 -6.83 17.10
CA VAL A 259 2.83 -5.50 17.71
C VAL A 259 1.97 -4.49 16.93
N SER A 260 1.77 -4.69 15.62
CA SER A 260 1.07 -3.71 14.78
C SER A 260 -0.44 -3.87 14.80
N ASP A 261 -1.13 -2.86 15.33
CA ASP A 261 -2.59 -2.77 15.28
C ASP A 261 -3.14 -2.58 13.85
N GLY A 262 -2.32 -2.09 12.91
CA GLY A 262 -2.69 -2.00 11.49
C GLY A 262 -2.90 -3.37 10.84
N LEU A 263 -2.41 -4.44 11.48
CA LEU A 263 -2.61 -5.82 11.02
C LEU A 263 -3.84 -6.48 11.65
N ASN A 264 -4.66 -5.75 12.39
CA ASN A 264 -5.92 -6.27 12.92
C ASN A 264 -7.00 -6.34 11.84
N LEU A 265 -7.92 -7.29 12.00
CA LEU A 265 -9.18 -7.29 11.26
C LEU A 265 -10.09 -6.15 11.77
N PRO A 266 -10.87 -5.50 10.89
CA PRO A 266 -11.74 -4.39 11.25
C PRO A 266 -13.05 -4.87 11.91
N VAL A 267 -12.93 -5.63 13.01
CA VAL A 267 -14.04 -6.20 13.77
C VAL A 267 -13.95 -5.83 15.25
N HIS A 268 -15.09 -5.74 15.93
CA HIS A 268 -15.15 -5.28 17.33
C HIS A 268 -14.68 -6.34 18.35
N ASN A 269 -14.97 -7.62 18.11
CA ASN A 269 -14.58 -8.69 19.03
C ASN A 269 -13.05 -8.85 19.06
N HIS A 270 -12.44 -8.79 20.25
CA HIS A 270 -10.99 -8.82 20.40
C HIS A 270 -10.33 -10.08 19.81
N ASP A 271 -10.88 -11.26 20.06
CA ASP A 271 -10.30 -12.51 19.55
C ASP A 271 -10.37 -12.59 18.03
N SER A 272 -11.51 -12.22 17.45
CA SER A 272 -11.66 -12.12 15.99
C SER A 272 -10.77 -11.03 15.40
N ARG A 273 -10.56 -9.91 16.12
CA ARG A 273 -9.77 -8.76 15.66
C ARG A 273 -8.31 -9.12 15.43
N VAL A 274 -7.74 -9.96 16.28
CA VAL A 274 -6.32 -10.36 16.18
C VAL A 274 -6.11 -11.71 15.50
N ASP A 275 -7.18 -12.42 15.12
CA ASP A 275 -7.14 -13.78 14.58
C ASP A 275 -6.19 -13.91 13.39
N TRP A 276 -6.30 -13.02 12.41
CA TRP A 276 -5.42 -12.95 11.23
C TRP A 276 -3.93 -12.89 11.63
N ARG A 277 -3.51 -11.80 12.30
CA ARG A 277 -2.10 -11.58 12.64
C ARG A 277 -1.56 -12.64 13.59
N ARG A 278 -2.41 -13.18 14.48
CA ARG A 278 -2.06 -14.28 15.39
C ARG A 278 -1.77 -15.58 14.63
N ARG A 279 -2.52 -15.89 13.57
CA ARG A 279 -2.27 -17.08 12.75
C ARG A 279 -1.01 -16.93 11.90
N VAL A 280 -0.82 -15.75 11.27
CA VAL A 280 0.37 -15.49 10.47
C VAL A 280 1.64 -15.52 11.31
N GLN A 281 1.68 -14.88 12.47
CA GLN A 281 2.87 -14.91 13.33
C GLN A 281 3.22 -16.32 13.81
N ARG A 282 2.21 -17.17 14.13
CA ARG A 282 2.43 -18.58 14.50
C ARG A 282 2.96 -19.40 13.34
N ARG A 283 2.50 -19.13 12.11
CA ARG A 283 3.00 -19.84 10.93
C ARG A 283 4.42 -19.39 10.59
N LEU A 284 4.75 -18.10 10.75
CA LEU A 284 6.12 -17.59 10.63
C LEU A 284 7.07 -18.20 11.66
N ASP A 285 6.61 -18.44 12.89
CA ASP A 285 7.36 -19.19 13.93
C ASP A 285 7.78 -20.59 13.45
N MET A 286 6.81 -21.33 12.90
CA MET A 286 7.05 -22.67 12.36
C MET A 286 8.05 -22.68 11.20
N GLU A 287 8.16 -21.56 10.48
CA GLU A 287 9.10 -21.36 9.38
C GLU A 287 10.44 -20.72 9.83
N GLY A 288 10.67 -20.63 11.15
CA GLY A 288 11.94 -20.16 11.71
C GLY A 288 12.17 -18.66 11.62
N PHE A 289 11.12 -17.85 11.54
CA PHE A 289 11.25 -16.40 11.69
C PHE A 289 11.29 -16.03 13.19
N PRO A 290 12.39 -15.43 13.66
CA PRO A 290 12.47 -14.92 15.03
C PRO A 290 11.58 -13.69 15.21
N GLU A 291 11.32 -13.30 16.45
CA GLU A 291 10.63 -12.06 16.80
C GLU A 291 11.18 -11.50 18.12
N ILE A 292 10.89 -10.23 18.40
CA ILE A 292 11.36 -9.51 19.59
C ILE A 292 10.22 -8.71 20.27
N ALA A 293 8.96 -9.14 20.15
CA ALA A 293 7.82 -8.34 20.57
C ALA A 293 7.87 -7.94 22.05
N ASP A 294 8.38 -8.81 22.92
CA ASP A 294 8.54 -8.48 24.35
C ASP A 294 9.46 -7.26 24.54
N ASN A 295 10.61 -7.21 23.85
CA ASN A 295 11.53 -6.07 23.89
C ASN A 295 10.93 -4.79 23.28
N TRP A 296 9.97 -4.92 22.35
CA TRP A 296 9.31 -3.78 21.72
C TRP A 296 8.25 -3.15 22.64
N ILE A 297 7.60 -3.97 23.48
CA ILE A 297 6.52 -3.52 24.38
C ILE A 297 7.09 -2.87 25.65
N THR A 298 8.30 -3.23 26.07
CA THR A 298 8.99 -2.70 27.26
C THR A 298 9.61 -1.33 27.03
#